data_AF-A0A6L7Q4I8-F1
#
_entry.id   AF-A0A6L7Q4I8-F1
#
_cell.length_a   1.000
_cell.length_b   1.000
_cell.length_c   1.000
_cell.angle_alpha   90.00
_cell.angle_beta   90.00
_cell.angle_gamma   90.00
#
_symmetry.space_group_name_H-M   'P 1'
#
loop_
_entity.id
_entity.type
_entity.pdbx_description
1 polymer ?
#
loop_
_entity_poly.entity_id
_entity_poly.type
_entity_poly.pdbx_seq_one_letter_code
_entity_poly.pdbx_strand_id
1 'polypeptide(L)'
;TQPPSATNAPATDASVSTPSVADPTPAGDARTIDAPATPHSQQSYDPNLTMYRIWDGLGHDSGDSLTGLEDTVFHNDKSQAYVILEAFKFFNLDVARSAIDTLTELTGQDFDFDRRRWREWIGARHDEYAPPPDYGRWKVNALAVIDPDIAAILEPGIDHSRVNLTEVVWGGVRLDGIPPLEHAPYVLPEEADYLLPDDRVFGVSINDENRAYPLRVMNAHELANDTLGGEPISLVY
;
A
#
# COMPACT_ATOMS: atom_id res chain seq x y z
N THR A 1 10.94 43.70 -24.96
CA THR A 1 11.01 44.32 -26.30
C THR A 1 10.79 43.24 -27.34
N GLN A 2 9.88 43.50 -28.30
CA GLN A 2 9.54 42.64 -29.45
C GLN A 2 10.76 42.37 -30.36
N PRO A 3 10.69 41.34 -31.24
CA PRO A 3 11.79 40.87 -32.08
C PRO A 3 11.86 41.66 -33.39
N PRO A 4 12.77 41.30 -34.31
CA PRO A 4 12.46 41.48 -35.72
C PRO A 4 12.56 40.19 -36.53
N SER A 5 11.51 39.97 -37.31
CA SER A 5 11.47 39.16 -38.53
C SER A 5 12.28 39.84 -39.64
N ALA A 6 12.84 39.07 -40.58
CA ALA A 6 12.93 39.48 -41.99
C ALA A 6 13.27 38.29 -42.91
N THR A 7 12.35 38.04 -43.82
CA THR A 7 12.47 37.28 -45.07
C THR A 7 13.32 38.04 -46.09
N ASN A 8 14.09 37.35 -46.94
CA ASN A 8 14.26 37.68 -48.37
C ASN A 8 15.01 36.58 -49.16
N ALA A 9 14.45 36.22 -50.32
CA ALA A 9 15.02 35.40 -51.41
C ALA A 9 15.70 36.31 -52.46
N PRO A 10 16.09 35.90 -53.71
CA PRO A 10 16.52 34.62 -54.29
C PRO A 10 17.82 34.72 -55.18
N ALA A 11 18.18 33.59 -55.81
CA ALA A 11 18.84 33.40 -57.12
C ALA A 11 20.39 33.52 -57.29
N THR A 12 21.02 32.45 -57.77
CA THR A 12 21.50 32.35 -59.17
C THR A 12 21.85 30.90 -59.54
N ASP A 13 21.62 30.61 -60.82
CA ASP A 13 21.66 29.34 -61.52
C ASP A 13 22.98 29.21 -62.31
N ALA A 14 23.55 28.00 -62.39
CA ALA A 14 24.53 27.61 -63.43
C ALA A 14 24.80 26.08 -63.43
N SER A 15 23.96 25.37 -64.18
CA SER A 15 24.33 24.48 -65.30
C SER A 15 25.24 23.24 -65.13
N VAL A 16 24.57 22.07 -65.24
CA VAL A 16 24.82 20.93 -66.15
C VAL A 16 26.06 20.03 -65.93
N SER A 17 25.80 18.76 -65.58
CA SER A 17 26.10 17.57 -66.42
C SER A 17 25.66 16.26 -65.75
N THR A 18 24.69 15.56 -66.35
CA THR A 18 24.40 14.13 -66.11
C THR A 18 25.32 13.27 -66.98
N PRO A 19 25.69 12.03 -66.56
CA PRO A 19 24.90 10.90 -67.07
C PRO A 19 24.76 9.70 -66.12
N SER A 20 23.76 8.89 -66.49
CA SER A 20 23.66 7.42 -66.36
C SER A 20 22.90 6.83 -65.17
N VAL A 21 21.81 6.18 -65.55
CA VAL A 21 20.85 5.41 -64.76
C VAL A 21 21.46 4.06 -64.34
N ALA A 22 21.24 3.69 -63.08
CA ALA A 22 21.21 2.30 -62.63
C ALA A 22 20.01 2.15 -61.68
N ASP A 23 19.18 1.14 -61.92
CA ASP A 23 17.96 0.83 -61.16
C ASP A 23 18.25 0.57 -59.67
N PRO A 24 17.35 0.93 -58.74
CA PRO A 24 17.46 0.53 -57.35
C PRO A 24 17.02 -0.94 -57.18
N THR A 25 17.96 -1.76 -56.73
CA THR A 25 17.73 -3.07 -56.09
C THR A 25 16.67 -2.94 -54.98
N PRO A 26 15.69 -3.86 -54.87
CA PRO A 26 14.76 -3.84 -53.75
C PRO A 26 15.50 -4.14 -52.44
N ALA A 27 15.37 -3.24 -51.47
CA ALA A 27 15.84 -3.46 -50.11
C ALA A 27 15.09 -4.66 -49.51
N GLY A 28 15.86 -5.63 -49.02
CA GLY A 28 15.36 -6.87 -48.46
C GLY A 28 14.54 -6.66 -47.20
N ASP A 29 13.55 -7.53 -47.03
CA ASP A 29 12.71 -7.66 -45.85
C ASP A 29 13.54 -7.69 -44.57
N ALA A 30 13.40 -6.65 -43.76
CA ALA A 30 13.76 -6.70 -42.36
C ALA A 30 12.80 -7.66 -41.66
N ARG A 31 13.22 -8.91 -41.47
CA ARG A 31 12.56 -9.84 -40.57
C ARG A 31 12.64 -9.26 -39.16
N THR A 32 11.52 -8.73 -38.68
CA THR A 32 11.28 -8.52 -37.25
C THR A 32 11.44 -9.88 -36.58
N ILE A 33 12.48 -10.02 -35.76
CA ILE A 33 12.63 -11.18 -34.89
C ILE A 33 11.73 -10.88 -33.69
N ASP A 34 10.48 -11.30 -33.76
CA ASP A 34 9.62 -11.34 -32.57
C ASP A 34 10.32 -12.24 -31.54
N ALA A 35 10.60 -11.67 -30.37
CA ALA A 35 10.92 -12.46 -29.19
C ALA A 35 9.76 -13.44 -28.95
N PRO A 36 10.03 -14.70 -28.59
CA PRO A 36 8.94 -15.64 -28.37
C PRO A 36 8.13 -15.16 -27.18
N ALA A 37 6.89 -14.72 -27.43
CA ALA A 37 5.89 -14.59 -26.38
C ALA A 37 5.80 -15.94 -25.67
N THR A 38 6.03 -15.93 -24.36
CA THR A 38 5.82 -17.10 -23.51
C THR A 38 4.40 -17.61 -23.76
N PRO A 39 4.19 -18.90 -24.04
CA PRO A 39 2.84 -19.39 -24.32
C PRO A 39 2.02 -19.33 -23.03
N HIS A 40 1.13 -18.34 -22.93
CA HIS A 40 0.07 -18.33 -21.92
C HIS A 40 -0.80 -19.56 -22.19
N SER A 41 -0.71 -20.57 -21.33
CA SER A 41 -1.56 -21.76 -21.39
C SER A 41 -3.04 -21.34 -21.42
N GLN A 42 -3.87 -22.09 -22.17
CA GLN A 42 -5.34 -21.92 -22.29
C GLN A 42 -6.14 -22.12 -20.98
N GLN A 43 -5.51 -21.90 -19.82
CA GLN A 43 -6.19 -21.92 -18.54
C GLN A 43 -6.99 -20.62 -18.44
N SER A 44 -8.29 -20.72 -18.12
CA SER A 44 -9.13 -19.55 -17.89
C SER A 44 -8.52 -18.70 -16.77
N TYR A 45 -8.46 -17.38 -16.99
CA TYR A 45 -8.02 -16.45 -15.96
C TYR A 45 -8.85 -16.60 -14.68
N ASP A 46 -8.17 -16.62 -13.54
CA ASP A 46 -8.78 -16.76 -12.20
C ASP A 46 -8.19 -15.71 -11.26
N PRO A 47 -8.98 -14.68 -10.86
CA PRO A 47 -8.55 -13.66 -9.91
C PRO A 47 -8.05 -14.20 -8.56
N ASN A 48 -8.57 -15.34 -8.09
CA ASN A 48 -8.10 -15.95 -6.84
C ASN A 48 -6.68 -16.52 -7.03
N LEU A 49 -6.41 -17.18 -8.14
CA LEU A 49 -5.06 -17.70 -8.43
C LEU A 49 -4.07 -16.56 -8.63
N THR A 50 -4.47 -15.48 -9.33
CA THR A 50 -3.63 -14.29 -9.48
C THR A 50 -3.32 -13.64 -8.13
N MET A 51 -4.28 -13.55 -7.21
CA MET A 51 -4.06 -13.03 -5.86
C MET A 51 -2.95 -13.79 -5.11
N TYR A 52 -2.98 -15.13 -5.12
CA TYR A 52 -1.93 -15.94 -4.51
C TYR A 52 -0.60 -15.85 -5.28
N ARG A 53 -0.63 -15.69 -6.61
CA ARG A 53 0.58 -15.46 -7.40
C ARG A 53 1.22 -14.10 -7.08
N ILE A 54 0.44 -13.06 -6.81
CA ILE A 54 0.95 -11.76 -6.35
C ILE A 54 1.68 -11.92 -5.01
N TRP A 55 1.11 -12.70 -4.08
CA TRP A 55 1.77 -13.05 -2.82
C TRP A 55 1.07 -14.22 -2.11
N ASP A 56 1.83 -15.23 -1.67
CA ASP A 56 1.30 -16.43 -1.00
C ASP A 56 1.84 -16.70 0.42
N GLY A 57 2.84 -15.95 0.89
CA GLY A 57 3.35 -16.12 2.26
C GLY A 57 4.85 -15.88 2.44
N LEU A 58 5.38 -16.44 3.53
CA LEU A 58 6.82 -16.41 3.83
C LEU A 58 7.61 -17.22 2.80
N GLY A 59 8.66 -16.60 2.25
CA GLY A 59 9.49 -17.23 1.21
C GLY A 59 8.92 -17.11 -0.19
N HIS A 60 7.87 -16.31 -0.39
CA HIS A 60 7.28 -16.01 -1.69
C HIS A 60 8.34 -15.52 -2.70
N ASP A 61 8.27 -16.03 -3.92
CA ASP A 61 9.20 -15.67 -5.00
C ASP A 61 8.83 -14.33 -5.64
N SER A 62 9.82 -13.45 -5.80
CA SER A 62 9.57 -12.12 -6.38
C SER A 62 9.22 -12.17 -7.87
N GLY A 63 9.68 -13.19 -8.60
CA GLY A 63 9.32 -13.42 -10.00
C GLY A 63 7.85 -13.84 -10.15
N ASP A 64 7.33 -14.64 -9.21
CA ASP A 64 5.90 -14.93 -9.14
C ASP A 64 5.08 -13.66 -8.90
N SER A 65 5.50 -12.79 -7.97
CA SER A 65 4.84 -11.50 -7.76
C SER A 65 4.79 -10.66 -9.04
N LEU A 66 5.92 -10.53 -9.76
CA LEU A 66 5.98 -9.78 -11.02
C LEU A 66 5.05 -10.39 -12.07
N THR A 67 5.03 -11.71 -12.20
CA THR A 67 4.14 -12.42 -13.13
C THR A 67 2.67 -12.17 -12.77
N GLY A 68 2.32 -12.20 -11.48
CA GLY A 68 0.96 -11.91 -11.02
C GLY A 68 0.53 -10.47 -11.30
N LEU A 69 1.44 -9.50 -11.16
CA LEU A 69 1.20 -8.09 -11.50
C LEU A 69 1.04 -7.90 -13.01
N GLU A 70 1.85 -8.56 -13.83
CA GLU A 70 1.71 -8.57 -15.29
C GLU A 70 0.37 -9.18 -15.74
N ASP A 71 -0.02 -10.33 -15.17
CA ASP A 71 -1.31 -10.98 -15.43
C ASP A 71 -2.48 -10.03 -15.06
N THR A 72 -2.34 -9.30 -13.96
CA THR A 72 -3.34 -8.30 -13.51
C THR A 72 -3.55 -7.21 -14.54
N VAL A 73 -2.47 -6.62 -15.06
CA VAL A 73 -2.54 -5.59 -16.11
C VAL A 73 -3.10 -6.16 -17.41
N PHE A 74 -2.59 -7.32 -17.85
CA PHE A 74 -3.00 -7.96 -19.11
C PHE A 74 -4.51 -8.24 -19.14
N HIS A 75 -5.07 -8.66 -18.01
CA HIS A 75 -6.50 -8.92 -17.88
C HIS A 75 -7.33 -7.71 -17.42
N ASN A 76 -6.70 -6.56 -17.15
CA ASN A 76 -7.32 -5.38 -16.55
C ASN A 76 -8.13 -5.73 -15.27
N ASP A 77 -7.56 -6.59 -14.43
CA ASP A 77 -8.23 -7.09 -13.23
C ASP A 77 -8.11 -6.11 -12.06
N LYS A 78 -9.10 -5.24 -11.94
CA LYS A 78 -9.20 -4.25 -10.87
C LYS A 78 -9.38 -4.88 -9.47
N SER A 79 -9.81 -6.14 -9.38
CA SER A 79 -10.01 -6.79 -8.08
C SER A 79 -8.69 -6.94 -7.30
N GLN A 80 -7.56 -7.00 -7.99
CA GLN A 80 -6.24 -7.16 -7.35
C GLN A 80 -5.75 -5.89 -6.64
N ALA A 81 -6.42 -4.74 -6.78
CA ALA A 81 -5.97 -3.49 -6.18
C ALA A 81 -5.78 -3.59 -4.66
N TYR A 82 -6.73 -4.21 -3.94
CA TYR A 82 -6.59 -4.42 -2.48
C TYR A 82 -5.55 -5.48 -2.13
N VAL A 83 -5.35 -6.49 -2.99
CA VAL A 83 -4.31 -7.51 -2.82
C VAL A 83 -2.94 -6.84 -2.88
N ILE A 84 -2.69 -6.05 -3.92
CA ILE A 84 -1.46 -5.30 -4.12
C ILE A 84 -1.21 -4.37 -2.91
N LEU A 85 -2.22 -3.61 -2.49
CA LEU A 85 -2.11 -2.68 -1.35
C LEU A 85 -1.76 -3.36 -0.02
N GLU A 86 -2.31 -4.55 0.21
CA GLU A 86 -2.02 -5.33 1.41
C GLU A 86 -0.62 -5.98 1.32
N ALA A 87 -0.26 -6.52 0.14
CA ALA A 87 1.00 -7.22 -0.09
C ALA A 87 2.24 -6.31 -0.11
N PHE A 88 2.07 -5.00 -0.33
CA PHE A 88 3.16 -4.01 -0.37
C PHE A 88 4.18 -4.13 0.78
N LYS A 89 3.74 -4.53 1.97
CA LYS A 89 4.61 -4.66 3.15
C LYS A 89 5.60 -5.84 3.06
N PHE A 90 5.36 -6.77 2.14
CA PHE A 90 6.18 -7.97 1.93
C PHE A 90 7.07 -7.87 0.68
N PHE A 91 6.85 -6.86 -0.16
CA PHE A 91 7.59 -6.67 -1.40
C PHE A 91 8.99 -6.12 -1.16
N ASN A 92 9.94 -6.59 -1.97
CA ASN A 92 11.20 -5.88 -2.18
C ASN A 92 10.95 -4.63 -3.05
N LEU A 93 11.98 -3.81 -3.25
CA LEU A 93 11.85 -2.53 -3.94
C LEU A 93 11.43 -2.68 -5.42
N ASP A 94 11.85 -3.74 -6.10
CA ASP A 94 11.55 -3.94 -7.52
C ASP A 94 10.08 -4.36 -7.72
N VAL A 95 9.60 -5.31 -6.93
CA VAL A 95 8.18 -5.70 -6.91
C VAL A 95 7.31 -4.52 -6.47
N ALA A 96 7.76 -3.73 -5.48
CA ALA A 96 7.02 -2.57 -5.01
C ALA A 96 6.87 -1.48 -6.09
N ARG A 97 7.89 -1.26 -6.95
CA ARG A 97 7.77 -0.36 -8.11
C ARG A 97 6.76 -0.89 -9.12
N SER A 98 6.88 -2.16 -9.50
CA SER A 98 5.95 -2.81 -10.44
C SER A 98 4.51 -2.79 -9.92
N ALA A 99 4.32 -2.92 -8.61
CA ALA A 99 3.03 -2.78 -7.96
C ALA A 99 2.45 -1.35 -8.09
N ILE A 100 3.27 -0.30 -7.95
CA ILE A 100 2.82 1.08 -8.18
C ILE A 100 2.47 1.31 -9.65
N ASP A 101 3.29 0.81 -10.58
CA ASP A 101 3.01 0.91 -12.02
C ASP A 101 1.70 0.18 -12.37
N THR A 102 1.46 -0.99 -11.77
CA THR A 102 0.22 -1.77 -11.93
C THR A 102 -0.99 -1.00 -11.42
N LEU A 103 -0.91 -0.42 -10.21
CA LEU A 103 -2.01 0.42 -9.68
C LEU A 103 -2.24 1.65 -10.57
N THR A 104 -1.18 2.26 -11.09
CA THR A 104 -1.26 3.41 -11.99
C THR A 104 -1.98 3.05 -13.29
N GLU A 105 -1.65 1.92 -13.90
CA GLU A 105 -2.29 1.44 -15.13
C GLU A 105 -3.77 1.11 -14.92
N LEU A 106 -4.12 0.41 -13.83
CA LEU A 106 -5.50 0.01 -13.56
C LEU A 106 -6.43 1.19 -13.22
N THR A 107 -5.88 2.24 -12.61
CA THR A 107 -6.66 3.34 -12.04
C THR A 107 -6.55 4.67 -12.81
N GLY A 108 -5.49 4.83 -13.60
CA GLY A 108 -5.10 6.10 -14.21
C GLY A 108 -4.67 7.17 -13.21
N GLN A 109 -4.39 6.81 -11.96
CA GLN A 109 -3.89 7.73 -10.92
C GLN A 109 -2.42 7.48 -10.64
N ASP A 110 -1.70 8.49 -10.19
CA ASP A 110 -0.33 8.34 -9.71
C ASP A 110 -0.21 9.00 -8.32
N PHE A 111 -0.01 8.16 -7.31
CA PHE A 111 0.29 8.59 -5.95
C PHE A 111 1.67 8.13 -5.47
N ASP A 112 2.52 7.65 -6.39
CA ASP A 112 3.83 7.07 -6.05
C ASP A 112 3.70 6.05 -4.89
N PHE A 113 4.70 5.93 -4.02
CA PHE A 113 4.67 5.09 -2.82
C PHE A 113 3.74 5.58 -1.69
N ASP A 114 2.86 6.58 -1.88
CA ASP A 114 1.88 7.00 -0.87
C ASP A 114 0.73 5.98 -0.75
N ARG A 115 1.01 4.90 -0.02
CA ARG A 115 0.06 3.81 0.24
C ARG A 115 -1.21 4.27 0.96
N ARG A 116 -1.15 5.38 1.71
CA ARG A 116 -2.34 5.94 2.39
C ARG A 116 -3.26 6.55 1.34
N ARG A 117 -2.73 7.39 0.44
CA ARG A 117 -3.52 7.96 -0.66
C ARG A 117 -4.13 6.89 -1.55
N TRP A 118 -3.36 5.87 -1.91
CA TRP A 118 -3.90 4.74 -2.67
C TRP A 118 -5.09 4.07 -1.97
N ARG A 119 -4.94 3.74 -0.68
CA ARG A 119 -6.04 3.14 0.10
C ARG A 119 -7.26 4.04 0.21
N GLU A 120 -7.07 5.33 0.49
CA GLU A 120 -8.18 6.29 0.58
C GLU A 120 -8.93 6.41 -0.75
N TRP A 121 -8.19 6.51 -1.86
CA TRP A 121 -8.79 6.69 -3.19
C TRP A 121 -9.50 5.43 -3.69
N ILE A 122 -8.90 4.24 -3.52
CA ILE A 122 -9.50 2.94 -3.86
C ILE A 122 -10.67 2.65 -2.92
N GLY A 123 -10.52 2.91 -1.61
CA GLY A 123 -11.57 2.76 -0.60
C GLY A 123 -12.84 3.54 -0.92
N ALA A 124 -12.68 4.78 -1.40
CA ALA A 124 -13.82 5.59 -1.86
C ALA A 124 -14.54 5.04 -3.10
N ARG A 125 -13.98 4.01 -3.75
CA ARG A 125 -14.48 3.35 -4.98
C ARG A 125 -14.57 1.84 -4.80
N HIS A 126 -14.84 1.37 -3.59
CA HIS A 126 -14.86 -0.04 -3.25
C HIS A 126 -15.60 -0.92 -4.29
N ASP A 127 -16.77 -0.50 -4.77
CA ASP A 127 -17.58 -1.28 -5.72
C ASP A 127 -16.88 -1.49 -7.09
N GLU A 128 -15.99 -0.58 -7.49
CA GLU A 128 -15.21 -0.70 -8.74
C GLU A 128 -13.96 -1.59 -8.59
N TYR A 129 -13.49 -1.76 -7.36
CA TYR A 129 -12.25 -2.46 -7.01
C TYR A 129 -12.49 -3.59 -6.00
N ALA A 130 -13.71 -4.15 -5.98
CA ALA A 130 -14.06 -5.22 -5.06
C ALA A 130 -13.06 -6.38 -5.22
N PRO A 131 -12.50 -6.89 -4.11
CA PRO A 131 -11.40 -7.85 -4.18
C PRO A 131 -11.88 -9.24 -4.64
N PRO A 132 -10.97 -10.17 -4.97
CA PRO A 132 -11.34 -11.53 -5.33
C PRO A 132 -12.18 -12.21 -4.24
N PRO A 133 -13.07 -13.17 -4.58
CA PRO A 133 -13.93 -13.83 -3.61
C PRO A 133 -13.19 -14.43 -2.40
N ASP A 134 -11.97 -14.94 -2.58
CA ASP A 134 -11.20 -15.57 -1.50
C ASP A 134 -10.34 -14.56 -0.70
N TYR A 135 -10.48 -13.26 -0.97
CA TYR A 135 -9.66 -12.21 -0.35
C TYR A 135 -9.69 -12.24 1.18
N GLY A 136 -10.85 -12.50 1.78
CA GLY A 136 -10.96 -12.58 3.25
C GLY A 136 -10.02 -13.63 3.84
N ARG A 137 -9.99 -14.83 3.24
CA ARG A 137 -9.09 -15.93 3.66
C ARG A 137 -7.63 -15.57 3.40
N TRP A 138 -7.33 -15.03 2.22
CA TRP A 138 -5.99 -14.60 1.86
C TRP A 138 -5.45 -13.53 2.82
N LYS A 139 -6.26 -12.51 3.15
CA LYS A 139 -5.90 -11.43 4.06
C LYS A 139 -5.62 -11.93 5.47
N VAL A 140 -6.45 -12.85 5.99
CA VAL A 140 -6.21 -13.50 7.29
C VAL A 140 -4.84 -14.17 7.30
N ASN A 141 -4.53 -14.98 6.29
CA ASN A 141 -3.25 -15.66 6.19
C ASN A 141 -2.09 -14.66 6.06
N ALA A 142 -2.27 -13.58 5.30
CA ALA A 142 -1.28 -12.54 5.14
C ALA A 142 -0.95 -11.82 6.46
N LEU A 143 -1.96 -11.49 7.26
CA LEU A 143 -1.74 -10.85 8.55
C LEU A 143 -1.22 -11.83 9.61
N ALA A 144 -1.56 -13.12 9.51
CA ALA A 144 -1.04 -14.17 10.39
C ALA A 144 0.49 -14.34 10.27
N VAL A 145 1.08 -13.96 9.13
CA VAL A 145 2.55 -13.93 8.97
C VAL A 145 3.20 -12.88 9.89
N ILE A 146 2.52 -11.76 10.14
CA ILE A 146 3.00 -10.69 11.02
C ILE A 146 2.83 -11.11 12.48
N ASP A 147 1.63 -11.58 12.78
CA ASP A 147 1.20 -12.00 14.10
C ASP A 147 0.15 -13.12 13.98
N PRO A 148 0.49 -14.36 14.40
CA PRO A 148 -0.41 -15.50 14.32
C PRO A 148 -1.75 -15.28 15.06
N ASP A 149 -1.77 -14.48 16.12
CA ASP A 149 -2.96 -14.30 16.94
C ASP A 149 -4.03 -13.43 16.24
N ILE A 150 -3.64 -12.66 15.21
CA ILE A 150 -4.58 -11.90 14.38
C ILE A 150 -5.56 -12.82 13.65
N ALA A 151 -5.13 -14.04 13.27
CA ALA A 151 -6.01 -14.98 12.58
C ALA A 151 -7.25 -15.31 13.43
N ALA A 152 -7.07 -15.55 14.73
CA ALA A 152 -8.16 -15.87 15.65
C ALA A 152 -9.20 -14.75 15.75
N ILE A 153 -8.78 -13.49 15.56
CA ILE A 153 -9.66 -12.32 15.60
C ILE A 153 -10.41 -12.16 14.26
N LEU A 154 -9.71 -12.35 13.14
CA LEU A 154 -10.24 -12.01 11.81
C LEU A 154 -10.97 -13.16 11.12
N GLU A 155 -10.65 -14.42 11.40
CA GLU A 155 -11.29 -15.58 10.76
C GLU A 155 -12.82 -15.59 10.87
N PRO A 156 -13.43 -15.36 12.06
CA PRO A 156 -14.90 -15.28 12.16
C PRO A 156 -15.50 -14.15 11.31
N GLY A 157 -14.70 -13.12 11.03
CA GLY A 157 -15.10 -11.95 10.27
C GLY A 157 -15.29 -12.22 8.78
N ILE A 158 -14.74 -13.30 8.23
CA ILE A 158 -14.91 -13.67 6.82
C ILE A 158 -16.40 -13.88 6.49
N ASP A 159 -17.12 -14.60 7.37
CA ASP A 159 -18.51 -14.99 7.12
C ASP A 159 -19.54 -14.13 7.87
N HIS A 160 -19.12 -13.43 8.94
CA HIS A 160 -20.05 -12.83 9.90
C HIS A 160 -19.81 -11.35 10.18
N SER A 161 -18.72 -10.75 9.66
CA SER A 161 -18.44 -9.35 9.91
C SER A 161 -19.37 -8.43 9.14
N ARG A 162 -19.76 -7.32 9.78
CA ARG A 162 -20.36 -6.15 9.12
C ARG A 162 -19.34 -5.12 8.68
N VAL A 163 -18.11 -5.23 9.19
CA VAL A 163 -16.96 -4.42 8.80
C VAL A 163 -16.32 -5.07 7.58
N ASN A 164 -16.08 -4.28 6.54
CA ASN A 164 -15.41 -4.76 5.35
C ASN A 164 -13.95 -5.08 5.67
N LEU A 165 -13.51 -6.31 5.38
CA LEU A 165 -12.14 -6.72 5.64
C LEU A 165 -11.13 -5.91 4.81
N THR A 166 -11.49 -5.27 3.70
CA THR A 166 -10.59 -4.35 2.99
C THR A 166 -10.23 -3.10 3.79
N GLU A 167 -11.07 -2.72 4.77
CA GLU A 167 -10.85 -1.54 5.64
C GLU A 167 -10.02 -1.87 6.89
N VAL A 168 -9.90 -3.15 7.24
CA VAL A 168 -9.05 -3.61 8.34
C VAL A 168 -7.59 -3.53 7.91
N VAL A 169 -6.78 -2.71 8.56
CA VAL A 169 -5.36 -2.56 8.24
C VAL A 169 -4.48 -2.78 9.46
N TRP A 170 -3.30 -3.35 9.25
CA TRP A 170 -2.33 -3.52 10.33
C TRP A 170 -1.71 -2.17 10.73
N GLY A 171 -1.80 -1.85 12.03
CA GLY A 171 -1.34 -0.56 12.59
C GLY A 171 0.16 -0.43 12.82
N GLY A 172 0.97 -1.46 12.58
CA GLY A 172 2.42 -1.40 12.71
C GLY A 172 3.00 -2.03 13.98
N VAL A 173 2.14 -2.52 14.89
CA VAL A 173 2.54 -3.27 16.09
C VAL A 173 1.80 -4.59 16.16
N ARG A 174 2.39 -5.59 16.82
CA ARG A 174 1.72 -6.86 17.11
C ARG A 174 0.54 -6.65 18.05
N LEU A 175 -0.37 -7.62 18.08
CA LEU A 175 -1.44 -7.66 19.08
C LEU A 175 -0.81 -7.55 20.47
N ASP A 176 -1.38 -6.70 21.31
CA ASP A 176 -0.89 -6.37 22.65
C ASP A 176 0.56 -5.85 22.71
N GLY A 177 1.14 -5.43 21.58
CA GLY A 177 2.48 -4.84 21.51
C GLY A 177 2.63 -3.48 22.20
N ILE A 178 1.50 -2.83 22.50
CA ILE A 178 1.40 -1.62 23.32
C ILE A 178 0.53 -2.00 24.52
N PRO A 179 1.13 -2.52 25.61
CA PRO A 179 0.35 -2.98 26.75
C PRO A 179 -0.25 -1.77 27.48
N PRO A 180 -1.55 -1.82 27.84
CA PRO A 180 -2.14 -0.75 28.64
C PRO A 180 -1.51 -0.68 30.04
N LEU A 181 -1.63 0.48 30.68
CA LEU A 181 -1.42 0.57 32.12
C LEU A 181 -2.66 0.02 32.83
N GLU A 182 -2.51 -1.12 33.50
CA GLU A 182 -3.57 -1.76 34.26
C GLU A 182 -3.38 -1.49 35.77
N HIS A 183 -4.23 -0.65 36.36
CA HIS A 183 -4.19 -0.28 37.78
C HIS A 183 -2.77 0.01 38.28
N ALA A 184 -2.02 0.79 37.50
CA ALA A 184 -0.62 1.07 37.76
C ALA A 184 -0.45 1.77 39.13
N PRO A 185 0.60 1.43 39.89
CA PRO A 185 0.88 2.12 41.14
C PRO A 185 1.16 3.60 40.87
N TYR A 186 0.68 4.45 41.75
CA TYR A 186 0.93 5.88 41.73
C TYR A 186 1.86 6.27 42.88
N VAL A 187 2.55 7.38 42.69
CA VAL A 187 3.44 8.00 43.69
C VAL A 187 2.87 9.33 44.13
N LEU A 188 3.26 9.79 45.32
CA LEU A 188 2.93 11.12 45.78
C LEU A 188 3.68 12.19 44.95
N PRO A 189 3.18 13.43 44.88
CA PRO A 189 3.85 14.50 44.13
C PRO A 189 5.31 14.71 44.52
N GLU A 190 5.62 14.64 45.81
CA GLU A 190 6.98 14.77 46.36
C GLU A 190 7.92 13.60 46.02
N GLU A 191 7.37 12.45 45.65
CA GLU A 191 8.11 11.23 45.26
C GLU A 191 8.33 11.16 43.74
N ALA A 192 7.67 12.02 42.96
CA ALA A 192 7.75 12.04 41.49
C ALA A 192 9.02 12.73 40.96
N ASP A 193 10.20 12.30 41.42
CA ASP A 193 11.52 12.86 41.08
C ASP A 193 11.90 12.75 39.60
N TYR A 194 11.20 11.89 38.86
CA TYR A 194 11.33 11.67 37.43
C TYR A 194 10.67 12.78 36.59
N LEU A 195 9.76 13.59 37.13
CA LEU A 195 9.05 14.64 36.38
C LEU A 195 9.78 15.98 36.44
N LEU A 196 9.85 16.66 35.29
CA LEU A 196 10.32 18.04 35.20
C LEU A 196 9.17 19.03 35.37
N PRO A 197 9.42 20.28 35.82
CA PRO A 197 8.36 21.28 36.01
C PRO A 197 7.50 21.57 34.76
N ASP A 198 8.07 21.43 33.57
CA ASP A 198 7.40 21.68 32.29
C ASP A 198 6.87 20.40 31.61
N ASP A 199 6.98 19.23 32.27
CA ASP A 199 6.42 17.98 31.75
C ASP A 199 4.89 18.09 31.68
N ARG A 200 4.36 17.70 30.52
CA ARG A 200 2.91 17.65 30.33
C ARG A 200 2.32 16.42 31.00
N VAL A 201 1.14 16.59 31.56
CA VAL A 201 0.35 15.53 32.19
C VAL A 201 -1.10 15.63 31.75
N PHE A 202 -1.82 14.51 31.77
CA PHE A 202 -3.28 14.50 31.85
C PHE A 202 -3.66 14.57 33.31
N GLY A 203 -4.28 15.68 33.72
CA GLY A 203 -4.88 15.79 35.05
C GLY A 203 -6.31 15.27 35.02
N VAL A 204 -6.65 14.32 35.89
CA VAL A 204 -8.00 13.79 36.05
C VAL A 204 -8.44 14.01 37.49
N SER A 205 -9.66 14.53 37.67
CA SER A 205 -10.25 14.84 38.97
C SER A 205 -11.65 14.23 39.04
N ILE A 206 -11.88 13.30 39.98
CA ILE A 206 -13.17 12.63 40.19
C ILE A 206 -13.39 12.47 41.69
N ASN A 207 -14.57 12.88 42.18
CA ASN A 207 -14.97 12.77 43.60
C ASN A 207 -13.87 13.22 44.58
N ASP A 208 -13.32 14.42 44.34
CA ASP A 208 -12.22 15.06 45.10
C ASP A 208 -10.86 14.32 45.07
N GLU A 209 -10.76 13.17 44.39
CA GLU A 209 -9.49 12.52 44.10
C GLU A 209 -8.89 13.06 42.79
N ASN A 210 -7.59 13.35 42.81
CA ASN A 210 -6.88 13.94 41.68
C ASN A 210 -5.68 13.06 41.34
N ARG A 211 -5.48 12.79 40.04
CA ARG A 211 -4.33 12.04 39.55
C ARG A 211 -3.76 12.68 38.29
N ALA A 212 -2.44 12.66 38.18
CA ALA A 212 -1.71 13.11 37.00
C ALA A 212 -1.12 11.90 36.28
N TYR A 213 -1.40 11.79 34.99
CA TYR A 213 -0.84 10.76 34.10
C TYR A 213 0.18 11.42 33.19
N PRO A 214 1.49 11.21 33.39
CA PRO A 214 2.50 11.87 32.58
C PRO A 214 2.36 11.55 31.10
N LEU A 215 2.35 12.57 30.25
CA LEU A 215 2.19 12.41 28.81
C LEU A 215 3.21 11.43 28.25
N ARG A 216 4.47 11.55 28.63
CA ARG A 216 5.54 10.66 28.15
C ARG A 216 5.37 9.19 28.56
N VAL A 217 4.62 8.91 29.63
CA VAL A 217 4.28 7.53 30.02
C VAL A 217 3.07 7.08 29.21
N MET A 218 2.02 7.90 29.13
CA MET A 218 0.85 7.61 28.31
C MET A 218 1.18 7.40 26.84
N ASN A 219 2.14 8.15 26.27
CA ASN A 219 2.59 7.97 24.88
C ASN A 219 3.11 6.56 24.59
N ALA A 220 3.63 5.85 25.60
CA ALA A 220 4.17 4.51 25.43
C ALA A 220 3.10 3.42 25.64
N HIS A 221 2.00 3.74 26.30
CA HIS A 221 0.98 2.77 26.70
C HIS A 221 -0.39 3.00 26.03
N GLU A 222 -0.66 4.22 25.55
CA GLU A 222 -1.86 4.73 24.85
C GLU A 222 -3.21 4.56 25.58
N LEU A 223 -3.27 3.69 26.59
CA LEU A 223 -4.42 3.39 27.42
C LEU A 223 -3.99 3.18 28.87
N ALA A 224 -4.71 3.79 29.81
CA ALA A 224 -4.64 3.49 31.23
C ALA A 224 -6.03 3.16 31.77
N ASN A 225 -6.17 1.96 32.33
CA ASN A 225 -7.35 1.52 33.06
C ASN A 225 -7.08 1.70 34.56
N ASP A 226 -7.96 2.43 35.23
CA ASP A 226 -7.75 2.84 36.61
C ASP A 226 -9.08 2.94 37.38
N THR A 227 -9.00 3.10 38.69
CA THR A 227 -10.13 3.48 39.55
C THR A 227 -9.76 4.76 40.28
N LEU A 228 -10.53 5.83 40.06
CA LEU A 228 -10.29 7.14 40.64
C LEU A 228 -11.57 7.68 41.27
N GLY A 229 -11.50 8.11 42.54
CA GLY A 229 -12.67 8.61 43.26
C GLY A 229 -13.77 7.54 43.41
N GLY A 230 -13.41 6.26 43.37
CA GLY A 230 -14.34 5.13 43.39
C GLY A 230 -14.95 4.76 42.03
N GLU A 231 -14.63 5.48 40.96
CA GLU A 231 -15.15 5.23 39.61
C GLU A 231 -14.10 4.53 38.72
N PRO A 232 -14.45 3.46 38.00
CA PRO A 232 -13.57 2.89 36.99
C PRO A 232 -13.46 3.85 35.80
N ILE A 233 -12.24 4.08 35.33
CA ILE A 233 -11.93 4.95 34.20
C ILE A 233 -11.00 4.27 33.20
N SER A 234 -11.14 4.66 31.94
CA SER A 234 -10.18 4.38 30.87
C SER A 234 -9.74 5.71 30.28
N LEU A 235 -8.45 6.02 30.41
CA LEU A 235 -7.82 7.18 29.78
C LEU A 235 -7.12 6.74 28.50
N VAL A 236 -7.55 7.28 27.35
CA VAL A 236 -6.96 7.02 26.02
C VAL A 236 -6.29 8.30 25.51
N TYR A 237 -5.13 8.19 24.87
CA TYR A 237 -4.37 9.32 24.33
C TYR A 237 -3.94 9.09 22.87
#